data_AF-A0A0F9QQT7-F1
#
_entry.id   AF-A0A0F9QQT7-F1
#
_cell.length_a   1.000
_cell.length_b   1.000
_cell.length_c   1.000
_cell.angle_alpha   90.00
_cell.angle_beta   90.00
_cell.angle_gamma   90.00
#
_symmetry.space_group_name_H-M   'P 1'
#
loop_
_entity.id
_entity.type
_entity.pdbx_description
1 polymer ?
#
loop_
_entity_poly.entity_id
_entity_poly.type
_entity_poly.pdbx_seq_one_letter_code
_entity_poly.pdbx_strand_id
1 'polypeptide(L)' 'MTLFEVAILEAPTKKQIEDEGIQERLVFGPQAIIARDAQSAGIAAVLDSPSEIKVEKSRMRVLVRPFA' A
#
# COMPACT_ATOMS: atom_id res chain seq x y z
N MET A 1 18.93 4.27 -10.22
CA MET A 1 17.56 4.30 -9.69
C MET A 1 16.80 3.18 -10.36
N THR A 2 15.92 2.50 -9.62
CA THR A 2 15.20 1.31 -10.06
C THR A 2 13.71 1.60 -10.06
N LEU A 3 12.98 0.99 -11.00
CA LEU A 3 11.54 1.09 -11.07
C LEU A 3 10.90 0.05 -10.13
N PHE A 4 10.02 0.51 -9.27
CA PHE A 4 9.24 -0.32 -8.37
C PHE A 4 7.76 -0.16 -8.67
N GLU A 5 7.00 -1.22 -8.45
CA GLU A 5 5.55 -1.16 -8.35
C GLU A 5 5.18 -1.19 -6.87
N VAL A 6 4.37 -0.22 -6.44
CA VAL A 6 3.93 -0.08 -5.06
C VAL A 6 2.42 -0.08 -4.97
N ALA A 7 1.85 -0.92 -4.11
CA ALA A 7 0.43 -0.95 -3.80
C ALA A 7 0.23 -0.87 -2.29
N ILE A 8 -0.91 -0.33 -1.84
CA ILE A 8 -1.24 -0.23 -0.41
C ILE A 8 -2.56 -0.94 -0.16
N LEU A 9 -2.50 -1.90 0.76
CA LEU A 9 -3.65 -2.64 1.25
C LEU A 9 -4.02 -2.19 2.67
N GLU A 10 -5.30 -2.29 2.98
CA GLU A 10 -5.85 -2.16 4.32
C GLU A 10 -6.25 -3.54 4.85
N ALA A 11 -5.68 -3.90 5.99
CA ALA A 11 -6.12 -5.04 6.76
C ALA A 11 -7.52 -4.78 7.35
N PRO A 12 -8.44 -5.76 7.27
CA PRO A 12 -9.79 -5.63 7.77
C PRO A 12 -9.80 -5.66 9.30
N THR A 13 -10.87 -5.14 9.88
CA THR A 13 -11.15 -5.31 11.30
C THR A 13 -11.74 -6.70 11.57
N LYS A 14 -11.66 -7.19 12.82
CA LYS A 14 -12.26 -8.48 13.22
C LYS A 14 -13.75 -8.59 12.83
N LYS A 15 -14.51 -7.50 13.03
CA LYS A 15 -15.93 -7.41 12.64
C LYS A 15 -16.13 -7.57 11.13
N GLN A 16 -15.31 -6.92 10.31
CA GLN A 16 -15.41 -7.02 8.85
C GLN A 16 -15.09 -8.43 8.32
N ILE A 17 -14.21 -9.17 9.00
CA ILE A 17 -13.93 -10.57 8.67
C ILE A 17 -15.14 -11.44 9.03
N GLU A 18 -15.68 -11.27 10.24
CA GLU A 18 -16.74 -12.13 10.79
C GLU A 18 -18.11 -11.87 10.16
N ASP A 19 -18.46 -10.59 9.91
CA ASP A 19 -19.80 -10.19 9.45
C ASP A 19 -19.90 -10.13 7.92
N GLU A 20 -18.82 -9.73 7.24
CA GLU A 20 -18.83 -9.41 5.80
C GLU A 20 -17.87 -10.29 4.98
N GLY A 21 -17.05 -11.13 5.63
CA GLY A 21 -16.07 -11.99 4.96
C GLY A 21 -14.96 -11.21 4.24
N ILE A 22 -14.76 -9.93 4.58
CA ILE A 22 -13.79 -9.06 3.89
C ILE A 22 -12.37 -9.48 4.28
N GLN A 23 -11.51 -9.70 3.28
CA GLN A 23 -10.12 -10.11 3.48
C GLN A 23 -9.12 -8.97 3.50
N GLU A 24 -9.00 -8.19 2.43
CA GLU A 24 -8.06 -7.07 2.33
C GLU A 24 -8.64 -6.06 1.33
N ARG A 25 -8.52 -4.76 1.62
CA ARG A 25 -9.00 -3.72 0.70
C ARG A 25 -7.81 -3.04 0.03
N LEU A 26 -7.81 -3.00 -1.30
CA LEU A 26 -6.86 -2.18 -2.06
C LEU A 26 -7.24 -0.70 -1.87
N VAL A 27 -6.37 0.05 -1.20
CA VAL A 27 -6.59 1.49 -0.93
C VAL A 27 -5.82 2.37 -1.87
N PHE A 28 -4.65 1.90 -2.33
CA PHE A 28 -3.85 2.57 -3.33
C PHE A 28 -3.43 1.55 -4.38
N GLY A 29 -3.75 1.84 -5.64
CA GLY A 29 -3.46 0.97 -6.75
C GLY A 29 -1.96 0.75 -6.95
N PRO A 30 -1.56 -0.29 -7.71
CA PRO A 30 -0.18 -0.47 -8.10
C PRO A 30 0.31 0.76 -8.88
N GLN A 31 1.24 1.50 -8.30
CA GLN A 31 1.85 2.69 -8.90
C GLN A 31 3.33 2.46 -9.16
N ALA A 32 3.76 2.89 -10.34
CA ALA A 32 5.15 2.91 -10.73
C ALA A 32 5.90 4.04 -10.01
N ILE A 33 6.92 3.69 -9.23
CA ILE A 33 7.74 4.63 -8.46
C ILE A 33 9.22 4.37 -8.76
N ILE A 34 9.94 5.43 -9.12
CA ILE A 34 11.38 5.39 -9.33
C ILE A 34 12.06 5.75 -8.01
N ALA A 35 12.80 4.81 -7.44
CA ALA A 35 13.50 5.00 -6.18
C ALA A 35 14.91 4.38 -6.19
N ARG A 36 15.68 4.65 -5.14
CA ARG A 36 16.99 4.01 -4.96
C ARG A 36 16.90 2.56 -4.49
N ASP A 37 15.88 2.23 -3.70
CA ASP A 37 15.64 0.91 -3.10
C ASP A 37 14.14 0.76 -2.78
N ALA A 38 13.72 -0.47 -2.43
CA ALA A 38 12.32 -0.80 -2.17
C ALA A 38 11.74 -0.03 -0.97
N GLN A 39 12.54 0.22 0.07
CA GLN A 39 12.09 0.96 1.25
C GLN A 39 11.76 2.42 0.86
N SER A 40 12.63 3.04 0.08
CA SER A 40 12.47 4.40 -0.41
C SER A 40 11.26 4.51 -1.35
N ALA A 41 10.98 3.49 -2.16
CA ALA A 41 9.78 3.44 -2.99
C ALA A 41 8.49 3.40 -2.15
N GLY A 42 8.46 2.57 -1.11
CA GLY A 42 7.32 2.49 -0.19
C GLY A 42 7.07 3.79 0.57
N ILE A 43 8.14 4.46 1.02
CA ILE A 43 8.05 5.76 1.68
C ILE A 43 7.51 6.83 0.72
N ALA A 44 8.02 6.89 -0.51
CA ALA A 44 7.56 7.84 -1.52
C ALA A 44 6.06 7.65 -1.83
N ALA A 45 5.60 6.40 -1.97
CA ALA A 45 4.18 6.09 -2.20
C ALA A 45 3.26 6.67 -1.13
N VAL A 46 3.67 6.57 0.14
CA VAL A 46 2.86 7.04 1.28
C VAL A 46 2.92 8.56 1.44
N LEU A 47 4.07 9.18 1.16
CA LEU A 47 4.27 10.62 1.36
C LEU A 47 3.73 11.48 0.22
N ASP A 48 3.76 10.97 -1.03
CA ASP A 48 3.36 11.75 -2.22
C ASP A 48 1.85 11.69 -2.48
N SER A 49 1.13 10.73 -1.88
CA SER A 49 -0.33 10.55 -2.05
C SER A 49 -1.13 10.55 -0.73
N PRO A 50 -0.92 11.50 0.20
CA PRO A 50 -1.53 11.47 1.53
C PRO A 50 -3.05 11.67 1.52
N SER A 51 -3.60 12.32 0.48
CA SER A 51 -5.03 12.56 0.31
C SER A 51 -5.80 11.32 -0.18
N GLU A 52 -5.11 10.43 -0.90
CA GLU A 52 -5.67 9.19 -1.45
C GLU A 52 -5.61 8.05 -0.44
N ILE A 53 -4.59 8.05 0.42
CA ILE A 53 -4.33 7.01 1.41
C ILE A 53 -5.04 7.35 2.73
N LYS A 54 -6.36 7.14 2.76
CA LYS A 54 -7.19 7.30 3.97
C LYS A 54 -7.29 6.01 4.77
N VAL A 55 -6.15 5.50 5.23
CA VAL A 55 -6.08 4.25 6.00
C VAL A 55 -5.53 4.49 7.40
N GLU A 56 -6.01 3.70 8.35
CA GLU A 56 -5.40 3.61 9.66
C GLU A 56 -3.99 2.99 9.53
N LYS A 57 -2.95 3.70 9.98
CA LYS A 57 -1.54 3.30 9.80
C LYS A 57 -1.24 1.91 10.37
N SER A 58 -1.90 1.53 11.47
CA SER A 58 -1.77 0.22 12.13
C SER A 58 -2.27 -0.95 11.26
N ARG A 59 -3.16 -0.66 10.29
CA ARG A 59 -3.76 -1.63 9.37
C ARG A 59 -3.25 -1.49 7.94
N MET A 60 -2.29 -0.58 7.70
CA MET A 60 -1.73 -0.33 6.39
C MET A 60 -0.62 -1.34 6.06
N ARG A 61 -0.73 -1.99 4.90
CA ARG A 61 0.32 -2.85 4.34
C ARG A 61 0.82 -2.26 3.03
N VAL A 62 2.09 -1.89 3.00
CA VAL A 62 2.75 -1.36 1.79
C VAL A 62 3.44 -2.53 1.08
N LEU A 63 2.97 -2.86 -0.11
CA LEU A 63 3.55 -3.89 -0.96
C LEU A 63 4.46 -3.23 -1.98
N VAL A 64 5.73 -3.61 -1.99
CA VAL A 64 6.72 -3.09 -2.93
C VAL A 64 7.35 -4.26 -3.65
N ARG A 65 7.39 -4.19 -4.98
CA ARG A 65 8.16 -5.13 -5.81
C ARG A 65 8.95 -4.40 -6.89
N PRO A 66 10.12 -4.91 -7.30
CA PRO A 66 10.76 -4.46 -8.53
C PRO A 66 9.83 -4.66 -9.73
N PHE A 67 9.91 -3.77 -10.72
CA PHE A 67 9.14 -3.89 -11.95
C PHE A 67 9.72 -4.92 -12.93
N ALA A 68 10.92 -5.42 -12.66
CA ALA A 68 11.70 -6.36 -13.47
C ALA A 68 12.31 -7.47 -12.60
#